data_AF-X1HQP7-F1
#
_entry.id   AF-X1HQP7-F1
#
_cell.length_a   1.000
_cell.length_b   1.000
_cell.length_c   1.000
_cell.angle_alpha   90.00
_cell.angle_beta   90.00
_cell.angle_gamma   90.00
#
_symmetry.space_group_name_H-M   'P 1'
#
loop_
_entity.id
_entity.type
_entity.pdbx_description
1 polymer ?
#
loop_
_entity_poly.entity_id
_entity_poly.type
_entity_poly.pdbx_seq_one_letter_code
_entity_poly.pdbx_strand_id
1 'polypeptide(L)'
;SNNDIYNAAAMIYDQKLVDVYHKNHLTNHGVFDENRYFQAGTECPIFIIYDIGVGVTISEDMWYEAGPATVQAYAGAKLLVNISASPYHAGKGDFRERMLTTRAIDNAAIVAYNNLVGGQDELVFDGNSLIINEKGKVIARGKQFGEELIVTDLNLESVFRSQLHEPQRRKEPPLVKREWGQAAKIEMSSKYPMIAKPPLPPRQIEPLDKLAEIYQALVLGTGDYVRKNGFKKVVIGLSGGLDSSLVAAIAVDALGADNVVGVSMPSRYSSPGSKSD
;
A
#
# COMPACT_ATOMS: atom_id res chain seq x y z
N SER A 1 -18.66 6.55 22.25
CA SER A 1 -20.07 6.98 22.15
C SER A 1 -20.62 6.52 20.81
N ASN A 2 -21.93 6.43 20.55
CA ASN A 2 -22.46 5.96 19.26
C ASN A 2 -22.19 6.90 18.05
N ASN A 3 -21.32 7.90 18.21
CA ASN A 3 -20.92 8.89 17.21
C ASN A 3 -19.42 8.84 16.87
N ASP A 4 -18.69 7.85 17.37
CA ASP A 4 -17.25 7.76 17.14
C ASP A 4 -16.98 7.38 15.67
N ILE A 5 -15.99 8.01 15.03
CA ILE A 5 -15.61 7.78 13.63
C ILE A 5 -14.38 6.86 13.61
N TYR A 6 -14.31 5.94 12.66
CA TYR A 6 -13.23 4.97 12.55
C TYR A 6 -12.62 4.98 11.14
N ASN A 7 -11.31 4.74 11.06
CA ASN A 7 -10.67 4.29 9.82
C ASN A 7 -10.97 2.79 9.67
N ALA A 8 -11.68 2.40 8.61
CA ALA A 8 -12.36 1.13 8.54
C ALA A 8 -12.20 0.41 7.20
N ALA A 9 -12.23 -0.92 7.23
CA ALA A 9 -12.30 -1.80 6.07
C ALA A 9 -13.59 -2.63 6.14
N ALA A 10 -14.47 -2.43 5.17
CA ALA A 10 -15.72 -3.18 5.07
C ALA A 10 -15.51 -4.52 4.35
N MET A 11 -15.98 -5.60 4.96
CA MET A 11 -15.99 -6.92 4.34
C MET A 11 -17.35 -7.18 3.70
N ILE A 12 -17.39 -7.23 2.37
CA ILE A 12 -18.61 -7.39 1.60
C ILE A 12 -18.53 -8.70 0.82
N TYR A 13 -19.56 -9.53 0.94
CA TYR A 13 -19.70 -10.78 0.20
C TYR A 13 -21.15 -11.06 -0.13
N ASP A 14 -21.40 -11.55 -1.35
CA ASP A 14 -22.76 -11.85 -1.86
C ASP A 14 -23.77 -10.71 -1.60
N GLN A 15 -23.36 -9.49 -1.98
CA GLN A 15 -24.15 -8.25 -1.83
C GLN A 15 -24.51 -7.88 -0.39
N LYS A 16 -23.84 -8.47 0.62
CA LYS A 16 -24.05 -8.17 2.04
C LYS A 16 -22.79 -7.64 2.68
N LEU A 17 -22.96 -6.64 3.55
CA LEU A 17 -21.94 -6.24 4.52
C LEU A 17 -21.88 -7.34 5.58
N VAL A 18 -20.79 -8.09 5.59
CA VAL A 18 -20.58 -9.20 6.54
C VAL A 18 -20.04 -8.67 7.86
N ASP A 19 -19.05 -7.80 7.79
CA ASP A 19 -18.44 -7.17 8.97
C ASP A 19 -17.65 -5.91 8.59
N VAL A 20 -17.21 -5.16 9.59
CA VAL A 20 -16.35 -3.97 9.45
C VAL A 20 -15.16 -4.08 10.39
N TYR A 21 -13.96 -4.12 9.83
CA TYR A 21 -12.72 -4.03 10.59
C TYR A 21 -12.37 -2.56 10.85
N HIS A 22 -12.04 -2.21 12.10
CA HIS A 22 -11.55 -0.88 12.47
C HIS A 22 -10.04 -0.92 12.71
N LYS A 23 -9.31 0.03 12.13
CA LYS A 23 -7.85 0.18 12.31
C LYS A 23 -7.53 0.27 13.79
N ASN A 24 -6.64 -0.59 14.30
CA ASN A 24 -6.32 -0.64 15.72
C ASN A 24 -5.18 0.34 16.06
N HIS A 25 -4.16 0.39 15.23
CA HIS A 25 -3.02 1.28 15.40
C HIS A 25 -3.20 2.54 14.56
N LEU A 26 -3.58 3.65 15.21
CA LEU A 26 -3.75 4.93 14.55
C LEU A 26 -2.39 5.64 14.34
N THR A 27 -2.12 6.07 13.11
CA THR A 27 -0.85 6.72 12.75
C THR A 27 -0.87 8.19 13.19
N ASN A 28 0.05 8.58 14.07
CA ASN A 28 0.14 9.94 14.64
C ASN A 28 1.55 10.52 14.58
N HIS A 29 2.25 10.24 13.49
CA HIS A 29 3.59 10.74 13.25
C HIS A 29 3.76 11.14 11.78
N GLY A 30 4.72 12.03 11.53
CA GLY A 30 4.98 12.56 10.20
C GLY A 30 3.80 13.40 9.69
N VAL A 31 3.17 12.94 8.61
CA VAL A 31 2.10 13.65 7.91
C VAL A 31 0.68 13.25 8.37
N PHE A 32 0.57 12.31 9.31
CA PHE A 32 -0.71 11.79 9.80
C PHE A 32 -0.96 12.17 11.27
N ASP A 33 -2.21 12.53 11.56
CA ASP A 33 -2.75 12.86 12.88
C ASP A 33 -4.11 12.15 13.06
N GLU A 34 -4.11 10.82 12.98
CA GLU A 34 -5.35 10.03 12.98
C GLU A 34 -6.08 10.03 14.33
N ASN A 35 -5.38 10.11 15.47
CA ASN A 35 -6.00 10.16 16.81
C ASN A 35 -6.89 11.41 16.98
N ARG A 36 -6.65 12.45 16.19
CA ARG A 36 -7.49 13.65 16.21
C ARG A 36 -8.89 13.41 15.68
N TYR A 37 -9.05 12.46 14.75
CA TYR A 37 -10.29 12.27 14.00
C TYR A 37 -10.94 10.90 14.26
N PHE A 38 -10.14 9.88 14.57
CA PHE A 38 -10.59 8.50 14.64
C PHE A 38 -10.41 7.90 16.02
N GLN A 39 -11.32 7.00 16.36
CA GLN A 39 -11.18 6.09 17.47
C GLN A 39 -10.46 4.82 16.99
N ALA A 40 -9.58 4.27 17.84
CA ALA A 40 -8.93 2.99 17.56
C ALA A 40 -9.93 1.83 17.65
N GLY A 41 -9.80 0.87 16.73
CA GLY A 41 -10.44 -0.44 16.84
C GLY A 41 -9.89 -1.25 18.01
N THR A 42 -10.64 -2.27 18.43
CA THR A 42 -10.28 -3.17 19.54
C THR A 42 -10.39 -4.64 19.17
N GLU A 43 -10.81 -4.93 17.94
CA GLU A 43 -11.08 -6.29 17.47
C GLU A 43 -10.18 -6.63 16.29
N CYS A 44 -9.84 -7.92 16.19
CA CYS A 44 -8.95 -8.47 15.16
C CYS A 44 -9.56 -9.75 14.56
N PRO A 45 -10.78 -9.72 13.98
CA PRO A 45 -11.43 -10.90 13.45
C PRO A 45 -10.63 -11.51 12.28
N ILE A 46 -10.87 -12.79 12.03
CA ILE A 46 -10.48 -13.46 10.79
C ILE A 46 -11.73 -13.91 10.03
N PHE A 47 -11.64 -13.85 8.71
CA PHE A 47 -12.70 -14.22 7.80
C PHE A 47 -12.40 -15.58 7.18
N ILE A 48 -13.33 -16.51 7.27
CA ILE A 48 -13.17 -17.86 6.71
C ILE A 48 -13.80 -17.88 5.33
N ILE A 49 -12.94 -17.99 4.31
CA ILE A 49 -13.32 -18.04 2.90
C ILE A 49 -12.80 -19.37 2.34
N TYR A 50 -13.69 -20.30 2.03
CA TYR A 50 -13.36 -21.64 1.56
C TYR A 50 -12.39 -22.39 2.49
N ASP A 51 -12.69 -22.40 3.79
CA ASP A 51 -11.85 -22.99 4.85
C ASP A 51 -10.44 -22.36 4.99
N ILE A 52 -10.24 -21.19 4.38
CA ILE A 52 -9.01 -20.41 4.48
C ILE A 52 -9.29 -19.22 5.38
N GLY A 53 -8.55 -19.12 6.48
CA GLY A 53 -8.57 -17.93 7.33
C GLY A 53 -7.85 -16.78 6.64
N VAL A 54 -8.53 -15.64 6.54
CA VAL A 54 -8.03 -14.39 5.99
C VAL A 54 -8.10 -13.31 7.07
N GLY A 55 -6.96 -12.75 7.44
CA GLY A 55 -6.88 -11.57 8.29
C GLY A 55 -6.89 -10.29 7.44
N VAL A 56 -7.52 -9.24 7.95
CA VAL A 56 -7.54 -7.91 7.32
C VAL A 56 -7.01 -6.89 8.30
N THR A 57 -6.08 -6.06 7.83
CA THR A 57 -5.45 -4.99 8.61
C THR A 57 -5.35 -3.72 7.78
N ILE A 58 -5.17 -2.56 8.42
CA ILE A 58 -5.08 -1.27 7.74
C ILE A 58 -3.74 -0.60 8.07
N SER A 59 -2.94 -0.35 7.03
CA SER A 59 -1.67 0.40 7.09
C SER A 59 -0.80 0.05 8.31
N GLU A 60 -0.80 0.92 9.33
CA GLU A 60 0.03 0.85 10.55
C GLU A 60 -0.11 -0.46 11.33
N ASP A 61 -1.26 -1.14 11.22
CA ASP A 61 -1.53 -2.40 11.91
C ASP A 61 -0.52 -3.52 11.57
N MET A 62 0.18 -3.42 10.43
CA MET A 62 1.20 -4.38 10.00
C MET A 62 2.63 -4.03 10.48
N TRP A 63 2.86 -2.83 11.00
CA TRP A 63 4.22 -2.33 11.24
C TRP A 63 4.85 -2.85 12.54
N TYR A 64 4.03 -3.34 13.48
CA TYR A 64 4.48 -3.83 14.79
C TYR A 64 4.61 -5.36 14.82
N GLU A 65 5.57 -5.86 15.59
CA GLU A 65 5.80 -7.31 15.76
C GLU A 65 4.63 -7.99 16.49
N ALA A 66 4.16 -7.37 17.57
CA ALA A 66 2.97 -7.76 18.28
C ALA A 66 1.83 -6.78 17.93
N GLY A 67 0.88 -7.23 17.13
CA GLY A 67 -0.24 -6.41 16.68
C GLY A 67 -1.36 -7.22 16.01
N PRO A 68 -2.33 -6.53 15.38
CA PRO A 68 -3.50 -7.16 14.77
C PRO A 68 -3.20 -8.30 13.81
N ALA A 69 -2.19 -8.12 12.94
CA ALA A 69 -1.74 -9.14 12.00
C ALA A 69 -1.32 -10.44 12.70
N THR A 70 -0.58 -10.31 13.81
CA THR A 70 -0.11 -11.41 14.63
C THR A 70 -1.27 -12.12 15.32
N VAL A 71 -2.20 -11.36 15.92
CA VAL A 71 -3.42 -11.91 16.53
C VAL A 71 -4.23 -12.74 15.52
N GLN A 72 -4.42 -12.21 14.31
CA GLN A 72 -5.12 -12.90 13.22
C GLN A 72 -4.38 -14.16 12.76
N ALA A 73 -3.06 -14.10 12.60
CA ALA A 73 -2.24 -15.24 12.22
C ALA A 73 -2.35 -16.39 13.24
N TYR A 74 -2.28 -16.06 14.54
CA TYR A 74 -2.46 -17.01 15.65
C TYR A 74 -3.87 -17.59 15.71
N ALA A 75 -4.88 -16.84 15.25
CA ALA A 75 -6.26 -17.33 15.16
C ALA A 75 -6.49 -18.31 13.99
N GLY A 76 -5.52 -18.41 13.08
CA GLY A 76 -5.54 -19.33 11.93
C GLY A 76 -5.58 -18.64 10.57
N ALA A 77 -5.32 -17.34 10.49
CA ALA A 77 -5.13 -16.69 9.20
C ALA A 77 -3.91 -17.28 8.48
N LYS A 78 -4.11 -17.62 7.20
CA LYS A 78 -3.07 -18.08 6.27
C LYS A 78 -2.68 -16.97 5.28
N LEU A 79 -3.60 -16.03 5.07
CA LEU A 79 -3.41 -14.83 4.27
C LEU A 79 -3.74 -13.61 5.14
N LEU A 80 -2.83 -12.65 5.19
CA LEU A 80 -3.01 -11.36 5.83
C LEU A 80 -3.06 -10.29 4.74
N VAL A 81 -4.23 -9.68 4.57
CA VAL A 81 -4.44 -8.58 3.63
C VAL A 81 -4.26 -7.27 4.38
N ASN A 82 -3.33 -6.44 3.93
CA ASN A 82 -3.13 -5.10 4.46
C ASN A 82 -3.54 -4.06 3.41
N ILE A 83 -4.52 -3.23 3.75
CA ILE A 83 -4.99 -2.13 2.91
C ILE A 83 -4.28 -0.85 3.38
N SER A 84 -3.58 -0.18 2.47
CA SER A 84 -2.66 0.89 2.81
C SER A 84 -2.84 2.14 1.95
N ALA A 85 -2.57 3.28 2.58
CA ALA A 85 -2.30 4.55 1.92
C ALA A 85 -0.98 5.10 2.50
N SER A 86 0.12 4.43 2.18
CA SER A 86 1.46 4.75 2.67
C SER A 86 2.12 5.74 1.72
N PRO A 87 2.40 6.98 2.17
CA PRO A 87 2.94 8.02 1.31
C PRO A 87 4.39 7.73 0.95
N TYR A 88 4.78 8.16 -0.23
CA TYR A 88 6.10 8.05 -0.80
C TYR A 88 7.09 9.00 -0.09
N HIS A 89 8.29 8.48 0.14
CA HIS A 89 9.51 9.27 0.17
C HIS A 89 10.63 8.42 -0.43
N ALA A 90 11.68 9.06 -0.93
CA ALA A 90 12.78 8.37 -1.61
C ALA A 90 13.35 7.23 -0.74
N GLY A 91 13.47 6.04 -1.33
CA GLY A 91 14.02 4.84 -0.67
C GLY A 91 13.07 4.15 0.33
N LYS A 92 11.83 4.63 0.54
CA LYS A 92 10.87 3.99 1.44
C LYS A 92 10.50 2.57 0.98
N GLY A 93 10.47 2.34 -0.33
CA GLY A 93 10.08 1.05 -0.93
C GLY A 93 10.88 -0.12 -0.37
N ASP A 94 12.21 -0.01 -0.35
CA ASP A 94 13.12 -1.04 0.16
C ASP A 94 12.90 -1.32 1.65
N PHE A 95 12.73 -0.26 2.45
CA PHE A 95 12.46 -0.39 3.88
C PHE A 95 11.13 -1.10 4.13
N ARG A 96 10.08 -0.69 3.41
CA ARG A 96 8.75 -1.29 3.50
C ARG A 96 8.78 -2.77 3.11
N GLU A 97 9.47 -3.13 2.04
CA GLU A 97 9.59 -4.52 1.60
C GLU A 97 10.28 -5.40 2.63
N ARG A 98 11.39 -4.93 3.22
CA ARG A 98 12.09 -5.65 4.30
C ARG A 98 11.18 -5.83 5.51
N MET A 99 10.48 -4.78 5.93
CA MET A 99 9.54 -4.85 7.05
C MET A 99 8.42 -5.86 6.79
N LEU A 100 7.76 -5.79 5.64
CA LEU A 100 6.68 -6.73 5.27
C LEU A 100 7.19 -8.18 5.13
N THR A 101 8.42 -8.34 4.66
CA THR A 101 9.10 -9.65 4.58
C THR A 101 9.25 -10.27 5.96
N THR A 102 9.74 -9.49 6.93
CA THR A 102 9.83 -9.92 8.33
C THR A 102 8.46 -10.30 8.86
N ARG A 103 7.41 -9.49 8.61
CA ARG A 103 6.05 -9.79 9.06
C ARG A 103 5.46 -11.06 8.46
N ALA A 104 5.76 -11.39 7.21
CA ALA A 104 5.31 -12.63 6.60
C ALA A 104 5.96 -13.86 7.26
N ILE A 105 7.25 -13.75 7.60
CA ILE A 105 8.02 -14.80 8.28
C ILE A 105 7.52 -14.97 9.72
N ASP A 106 7.49 -13.89 10.52
CA ASP A 106 7.08 -13.92 11.93
C ASP A 106 5.70 -14.57 12.10
N ASN A 107 4.79 -14.26 11.19
CA ASN A 107 3.43 -14.76 11.22
C ASN A 107 3.25 -16.12 10.56
N ALA A 108 4.27 -16.65 9.89
CA ALA A 108 4.18 -17.83 9.02
C ALA A 108 2.92 -17.78 8.14
N ALA A 109 2.70 -16.65 7.48
CA ALA A 109 1.51 -16.36 6.68
C ALA A 109 1.88 -15.57 5.42
N ILE A 110 1.05 -15.68 4.38
CA ILE A 110 1.20 -14.83 3.20
C ILE A 110 0.75 -13.42 3.58
N VAL A 111 1.55 -12.41 3.22
CA VAL A 111 1.17 -10.99 3.36
C VAL A 111 0.87 -10.43 1.98
N ALA A 112 -0.38 -9.99 1.77
CA ALA A 112 -0.80 -9.22 0.61
C ALA A 112 -0.95 -7.75 1.01
N TYR A 113 0.06 -6.96 0.70
CA TYR A 113 0.11 -5.53 0.96
C TYR A 113 -0.39 -4.76 -0.26
N ASN A 114 -1.55 -4.11 -0.13
CA ASN A 114 -2.17 -3.31 -1.17
C ASN A 114 -2.09 -1.83 -0.83
N ASN A 115 -1.35 -1.05 -1.60
CA ASN A 115 -1.15 0.37 -1.36
C ASN A 115 -1.81 1.23 -2.43
N LEU A 116 -2.33 2.38 -2.00
CA LEU A 116 -2.78 3.45 -2.88
C LEU A 116 -1.66 3.90 -3.84
N VAL A 117 -2.06 4.34 -5.03
CA VAL A 117 -1.19 5.03 -5.99
C VAL A 117 -1.86 6.32 -6.45
N GLY A 118 -1.09 7.40 -6.58
CA GLY A 118 -1.58 8.71 -7.03
C GLY A 118 -1.06 9.86 -6.17
N GLY A 119 -1.19 11.08 -6.67
CA GLY A 119 -0.91 12.33 -5.93
C GLY A 119 -2.15 12.87 -5.22
N GLN A 120 -2.04 13.26 -3.95
CA GLN A 120 -3.07 14.00 -3.22
C GLN A 120 -2.42 15.18 -2.52
N ASP A 121 -2.77 16.38 -2.97
CA ASP A 121 -2.15 17.64 -2.52
C ASP A 121 -0.62 17.54 -2.57
N GLU A 122 0.06 17.58 -1.41
CA GLU A 122 1.52 17.51 -1.31
C GLU A 122 2.06 16.08 -1.26
N LEU A 123 1.20 15.08 -1.06
CA LEU A 123 1.61 13.69 -0.91
C LEU A 123 1.51 12.94 -2.24
N VAL A 124 2.45 12.03 -2.46
CA VAL A 124 2.38 11.03 -3.53
C VAL A 124 2.31 9.66 -2.89
N PHE A 125 1.46 8.79 -3.38
CA PHE A 125 1.40 7.38 -3.01
C PHE A 125 1.98 6.57 -4.18
N ASP A 126 2.94 5.71 -3.87
CA ASP A 126 3.75 5.05 -4.89
C ASP A 126 3.12 3.76 -5.44
N GLY A 127 1.99 3.30 -4.89
CA GLY A 127 1.52 1.95 -5.14
C GLY A 127 2.56 0.97 -4.65
N ASN A 128 3.21 0.25 -5.58
CA ASN A 128 4.26 -0.73 -5.26
C ASN A 128 3.77 -1.75 -4.22
N SER A 129 2.54 -2.22 -4.45
CA SER A 129 1.89 -3.30 -3.72
C SER A 129 2.71 -4.58 -3.82
N LEU A 130 2.69 -5.40 -2.77
CA LEU A 130 3.53 -6.59 -2.64
C LEU A 130 2.70 -7.78 -2.19
N ILE A 131 3.02 -8.96 -2.71
CA ILE A 131 2.56 -10.22 -2.15
C ILE A 131 3.79 -11.02 -1.79
N ILE A 132 3.90 -11.37 -0.51
CA ILE A 132 5.06 -12.03 0.09
C ILE A 132 4.57 -13.33 0.71
N ASN A 133 5.25 -14.44 0.38
CA ASN A 133 4.89 -15.74 0.96
C ASN A 133 5.37 -15.88 2.41
N GLU A 134 4.98 -16.98 3.05
CA GLU A 134 5.30 -17.29 4.45
C GLU A 134 6.79 -17.47 4.74
N LYS A 135 7.63 -17.51 3.70
CA LYS A 135 9.10 -17.63 3.80
C LYS A 135 9.80 -16.30 3.52
N GLY A 136 9.04 -15.21 3.37
CA GLY A 136 9.58 -13.89 3.09
C GLY A 136 9.99 -13.67 1.63
N LYS A 137 9.57 -14.54 0.70
CA LYS A 137 9.83 -14.35 -0.73
C LYS A 137 8.72 -13.50 -1.34
N VAL A 138 9.09 -12.41 -2.01
CA VAL A 138 8.17 -11.65 -2.87
C VAL A 138 7.75 -12.54 -4.05
N ILE A 139 6.45 -12.84 -4.15
CA ILE A 139 5.86 -13.64 -5.22
C ILE A 139 5.12 -12.79 -6.26
N ALA A 140 4.73 -11.57 -5.91
CA ALA A 140 4.22 -10.58 -6.84
C ALA A 140 4.55 -9.16 -6.36
N ARG A 141 4.81 -8.26 -7.31
CA ARG A 141 5.00 -6.82 -7.11
C ARG A 141 4.10 -6.05 -8.07
N GLY A 142 3.53 -4.93 -7.62
CA GLY A 142 2.82 -3.96 -8.46
C GLY A 142 3.75 -2.89 -9.03
N LYS A 143 3.30 -2.18 -10.06
CA LYS A 143 4.04 -1.01 -10.58
C LYS A 143 4.28 0.03 -9.48
N GLN A 144 5.45 0.68 -9.56
CA GLN A 144 5.67 1.97 -8.88
C GLN A 144 5.00 3.07 -9.71
N PHE A 145 4.23 3.94 -9.05
CA PHE A 145 3.58 5.13 -9.62
C PHE A 145 2.60 4.84 -10.78
N GLY A 146 2.03 3.63 -10.85
CA GLY A 146 1.00 3.27 -11.82
C GLY A 146 -0.13 2.42 -11.25
N GLU A 147 -1.37 2.69 -11.67
CA GLU A 147 -2.55 1.91 -11.32
C GLU A 147 -2.50 0.50 -11.94
N GLU A 148 -2.91 -0.50 -11.15
CA GLU A 148 -2.83 -1.88 -11.57
C GLU A 148 -3.71 -2.82 -10.73
N LEU A 149 -4.25 -3.85 -11.39
CA LEU A 149 -4.84 -5.01 -10.74
C LEU A 149 -3.84 -6.18 -10.73
N ILE A 150 -3.40 -6.59 -9.55
CA ILE A 150 -2.51 -7.74 -9.38
C ILE A 150 -3.36 -8.99 -9.15
N VAL A 151 -3.15 -10.01 -9.99
CA VAL A 151 -3.76 -11.33 -9.85
C VAL A 151 -2.65 -12.37 -9.78
N THR A 152 -2.63 -13.20 -8.73
CA THR A 152 -1.65 -14.26 -8.55
C THR A 152 -2.28 -15.46 -7.85
N ASP A 153 -1.75 -16.65 -8.12
CA ASP A 153 -2.10 -17.86 -7.38
C ASP A 153 -1.29 -17.94 -6.08
N LEU A 154 -1.92 -18.45 -5.01
CA LEU A 154 -1.32 -18.58 -3.68
C LEU A 154 -1.24 -20.05 -3.27
N ASN A 155 -0.07 -20.50 -2.81
CA ASN A 155 0.11 -21.85 -2.28
C ASN A 155 -0.19 -21.90 -0.77
N LEU A 156 -1.47 -22.07 -0.42
CA LEU A 156 -1.93 -22.09 0.96
C LEU A 156 -1.59 -23.39 1.70
N GLU A 157 -1.32 -24.47 0.98
CA GLU A 157 -0.88 -25.73 1.59
C GLU A 157 0.54 -25.59 2.18
N SER A 158 1.43 -24.87 1.49
CA SER A 158 2.77 -24.54 2.01
C SER A 158 2.67 -23.76 3.32
N VAL A 159 1.76 -22.78 3.40
CA VAL A 159 1.51 -22.01 4.62
C VAL A 159 1.07 -22.91 5.77
N PHE A 160 0.10 -23.79 5.52
CA PHE A 160 -0.40 -24.73 6.54
C PHE A 160 0.72 -25.62 7.09
N ARG A 161 1.58 -26.16 6.22
CA ARG A 161 2.74 -26.98 6.63
C ARG A 161 3.72 -26.15 7.47
N SER A 162 4.06 -24.93 7.03
CA SER A 162 4.96 -24.03 7.78
C SER A 162 4.40 -23.74 9.18
N GLN A 163 3.12 -23.41 9.30
CA GLN A 163 2.47 -23.13 10.60
C GLN A 163 2.47 -24.34 11.56
N LEU A 164 2.37 -25.58 11.05
CA LEU A 164 2.44 -26.80 11.88
C LEU A 164 3.83 -27.05 12.49
N HIS A 165 4.87 -26.69 11.73
CA HIS A 165 6.26 -26.87 12.13
C HIS A 165 6.81 -25.72 12.98
N GLU A 166 6.09 -24.61 13.09
CA GLU A 166 6.54 -23.42 13.81
C GLU A 166 6.53 -23.60 15.34
N PRO A 167 7.70 -23.72 16.02
CA PRO A 167 7.75 -24.04 17.44
C PRO A 167 7.28 -22.88 18.33
N GLN A 168 7.48 -21.64 17.88
CA GLN A 168 7.09 -20.43 18.63
C GLN A 168 5.57 -20.36 18.81
N ARG A 169 4.82 -20.82 17.81
CA ARG A 169 3.35 -20.92 17.90
C ARG A 169 2.83 -21.85 18.99
N ARG A 170 3.68 -22.72 19.56
CA ARG A 170 3.32 -23.57 20.70
C ARG A 170 3.54 -22.88 22.05
N LYS A 171 4.36 -21.83 22.10
CA LYS A 171 4.81 -21.15 23.33
C LYS A 171 4.24 -19.74 23.51
N GLU A 172 4.06 -18.99 22.43
CA GLU A 172 3.54 -17.61 22.43
C GLU A 172 2.01 -17.39 22.45
N PRO A 173 1.13 -18.38 22.20
CA PRO A 173 -0.32 -18.17 22.32
C PRO A 173 -0.79 -17.53 23.65
N PRO A 174 -0.16 -17.77 24.82
CA PRO A 174 -0.59 -17.17 26.07
C PRO A 174 -0.37 -15.66 26.18
N LEU A 175 0.66 -15.10 25.53
CA LEU A 175 0.97 -13.66 25.63
C LEU A 175 0.05 -12.85 24.73
N VAL A 176 -0.07 -13.25 23.46
CA VAL A 176 -0.96 -12.60 22.49
C VAL A 176 -2.43 -12.68 22.96
N LYS A 177 -2.87 -13.83 23.51
CA LYS A 177 -4.23 -13.97 24.07
C LYS A 177 -4.46 -13.10 25.32
N ARG A 178 -3.42 -12.81 26.11
CA ARG A 178 -3.55 -11.96 27.31
C ARG A 178 -3.70 -10.50 26.94
N GLU A 179 -3.01 -10.05 25.90
CA GLU A 179 -3.03 -8.65 25.46
C GLU A 179 -4.21 -8.32 24.55
N TRP A 180 -4.58 -9.22 23.64
CA TRP A 180 -5.54 -8.96 22.56
C TRP A 180 -6.80 -9.83 22.58
N GLY A 181 -6.90 -10.78 23.52
CA GLY A 181 -8.01 -11.73 23.58
C GLY A 181 -7.98 -12.77 22.45
N GLN A 182 -9.14 -13.33 22.13
CA GLN A 182 -9.30 -14.30 21.05
C GLN A 182 -10.02 -13.66 19.87
N ALA A 183 -9.37 -13.65 18.70
CA ALA A 183 -10.00 -13.20 17.46
C ALA A 183 -11.24 -14.02 17.14
N ALA A 184 -12.33 -13.32 16.79
CA ALA A 184 -13.52 -13.93 16.24
C ALA A 184 -13.23 -14.57 14.88
N LYS A 185 -13.91 -15.68 14.58
CA LYS A 185 -13.89 -16.33 13.27
C LYS A 185 -15.23 -16.13 12.60
N ILE A 186 -15.23 -15.48 11.45
CA ILE A 186 -16.45 -15.12 10.74
C ILE A 186 -16.52 -15.93 9.46
N GLU A 187 -17.44 -16.90 9.43
CA GLU A 187 -17.68 -17.75 8.28
C GLU A 187 -18.35 -16.96 7.15
N MET A 188 -17.70 -16.87 5.99
CA MET A 188 -18.24 -16.14 4.84
C MET A 188 -18.74 -17.08 3.75
N SER A 189 -17.90 -18.05 3.35
CA SER A 189 -18.23 -18.99 2.29
C SER A 189 -17.58 -20.34 2.51
N SER A 190 -18.37 -21.40 2.36
CA SER A 190 -17.90 -22.79 2.48
C SER A 190 -17.83 -23.52 1.13
N LYS A 191 -18.31 -22.91 0.04
CA LYS A 191 -18.39 -23.56 -1.28
C LYS A 191 -17.31 -23.06 -2.22
N TYR A 192 -16.19 -23.77 -2.27
CA TYR A 192 -15.16 -23.50 -3.28
C TYR A 192 -15.71 -23.82 -4.68
N PRO A 193 -15.72 -22.88 -5.64
CA PRO A 193 -16.06 -23.20 -7.02
C PRO A 193 -14.95 -24.09 -7.59
N MET A 194 -15.23 -25.40 -7.75
CA MET A 194 -14.31 -26.37 -8.37
C MET A 194 -14.21 -26.14 -9.88
N ILE A 195 -13.65 -25.01 -10.30
CA ILE A 195 -13.21 -24.80 -11.67
C ILE A 195 -11.69 -24.75 -11.60
N ALA A 196 -11.04 -25.82 -12.05
CA ALA A 196 -9.59 -25.83 -12.22
C ALA A 196 -9.23 -24.73 -13.23
N LYS A 197 -8.49 -23.72 -12.78
CA LYS A 197 -7.96 -22.64 -13.61
C LYS A 197 -6.52 -22.97 -14.01
N PRO A 198 -6.08 -22.60 -15.21
CA PRO A 198 -4.66 -22.68 -15.54
C PRO A 198 -3.85 -21.79 -14.59
N PRO A 199 -2.65 -22.21 -14.19
CA PRO A 199 -1.81 -21.40 -13.31
C PRO A 199 -1.44 -20.09 -14.00
N LEU A 200 -1.40 -19.02 -13.22
CA LEU A 200 -0.97 -17.71 -13.68
C LEU A 200 0.55 -17.68 -13.90
N PRO A 201 1.04 -16.94 -14.91
CA PRO A 201 2.47 -16.77 -15.11
C PRO A 201 3.09 -16.03 -13.92
N PRO A 202 4.36 -16.34 -13.57
CA PRO A 202 5.06 -15.62 -12.52
C PRO A 202 5.19 -14.14 -12.87
N ARG A 203 5.01 -13.29 -11.86
CA ARG A 203 5.07 -11.83 -12.02
C ARG A 203 6.38 -11.31 -11.47
N GLN A 204 7.23 -10.77 -12.34
CA GLN A 204 8.47 -10.10 -11.97
C GLN A 204 8.44 -8.66 -12.49
N ILE A 205 8.41 -7.71 -11.56
CA ILE A 205 8.62 -6.29 -11.85
C ILE A 205 9.90 -5.90 -11.12
N GLU A 206 10.85 -5.40 -11.89
CA GLU A 206 12.06 -4.77 -11.35
C GLU A 206 11.71 -3.39 -10.80
N PRO A 207 12.14 -3.05 -9.57
CA PRO A 207 12.00 -1.70 -9.05
C PRO A 207 12.73 -0.68 -9.94
N LEU A 208 12.20 0.53 -9.97
CA LEU A 208 12.86 1.68 -10.57
C LEU A 208 14.16 1.98 -9.82
N ASP A 209 15.17 2.46 -10.54
CA ASP A 209 16.33 3.04 -9.89
C ASP A 209 15.95 4.33 -9.13
N LYS A 210 16.85 4.81 -8.27
CA LYS A 210 16.57 5.95 -7.38
C LYS A 210 16.13 7.22 -8.12
N LEU A 211 16.75 7.54 -9.25
CA LEU A 211 16.43 8.78 -9.97
C LEU A 211 15.13 8.63 -10.76
N ALA A 212 14.93 7.48 -11.39
CA ALA A 212 13.67 7.14 -12.05
C ALA A 212 12.49 7.14 -11.07
N GLU A 213 12.68 6.59 -9.86
CA GLU A 213 11.68 6.59 -8.79
C GLU A 213 11.27 8.02 -8.41
N ILE A 214 12.24 8.89 -8.12
CA ILE A 214 11.98 10.29 -7.74
C ILE A 214 11.29 11.05 -8.88
N TYR A 215 11.78 10.88 -10.10
CA TYR A 215 11.21 11.56 -11.27
C TYR A 215 9.76 11.15 -11.50
N GLN A 216 9.44 9.86 -11.43
CA GLN A 216 8.08 9.36 -11.59
C GLN A 216 7.14 9.84 -10.48
N ALA A 217 7.63 9.98 -9.24
CA ALA A 217 6.85 10.59 -8.17
C ALA A 217 6.45 12.03 -8.49
N LEU A 218 7.40 12.84 -8.99
CA LEU A 218 7.16 14.24 -9.36
C LEU A 218 6.19 14.36 -10.55
N VAL A 219 6.34 13.51 -11.57
CA VAL A 219 5.44 13.45 -12.73
C VAL A 219 4.02 13.08 -12.30
N LEU A 220 3.87 12.01 -11.50
CA LEU A 220 2.56 11.57 -11.00
C LEU A 220 1.89 12.65 -10.15
N GLY A 221 2.62 13.22 -9.18
CA GLY A 221 2.10 14.27 -8.30
C GLY A 221 1.64 15.51 -9.09
N THR A 222 2.48 15.99 -10.01
CA THR A 222 2.16 17.14 -10.89
C THR A 222 0.92 16.87 -11.74
N GLY A 223 0.88 15.71 -12.39
CA GLY A 223 -0.23 15.32 -13.26
C GLY A 223 -1.54 15.19 -12.51
N ASP A 224 -1.52 14.57 -11.34
CA ASP A 224 -2.71 14.39 -10.51
C ASP A 224 -3.21 15.71 -9.95
N TYR A 225 -2.33 16.60 -9.46
CA TYR A 225 -2.72 17.90 -8.96
C TYR A 225 -3.50 18.70 -10.01
N VAL A 226 -2.98 18.79 -11.24
CA VAL A 226 -3.60 19.53 -12.33
C VAL A 226 -4.96 18.93 -12.70
N ARG A 227 -5.01 17.60 -12.92
CA ARG A 227 -6.23 16.93 -13.39
C ARG A 227 -7.33 16.90 -12.32
N LYS A 228 -6.99 16.61 -11.06
CA LYS A 228 -7.97 16.51 -9.96
C LYS A 228 -8.59 17.85 -9.60
N ASN A 229 -7.89 18.95 -9.86
CA ASN A 229 -8.42 20.32 -9.72
C ASN A 229 -9.12 20.84 -10.99
N GLY A 230 -9.27 20.02 -12.03
CA GLY A 230 -9.98 20.40 -13.27
C GLY A 230 -9.20 21.32 -14.21
N PHE A 231 -7.93 21.60 -13.92
CA PHE A 231 -7.05 22.34 -14.82
C PHE A 231 -6.64 21.47 -16.01
N LYS A 232 -6.34 22.13 -17.13
CA LYS A 232 -5.92 21.46 -18.37
C LYS A 232 -4.53 21.88 -18.85
N LYS A 233 -4.05 23.05 -18.43
CA LYS A 233 -2.79 23.63 -18.87
C LYS A 233 -2.07 24.27 -17.69
N VAL A 234 -0.75 24.37 -17.82
CA VAL A 234 0.13 25.06 -16.87
C VAL A 234 0.95 26.12 -17.57
N VAL A 235 1.34 27.14 -16.82
CA VAL A 235 2.24 28.21 -17.27
C VAL A 235 3.50 28.14 -16.41
N ILE A 236 4.68 28.17 -17.04
CA ILE A 236 5.97 28.04 -16.38
C ILE A 236 6.85 29.23 -16.80
N GLY A 237 7.40 29.95 -15.82
CA GLY A 237 8.45 30.92 -16.08
C GLY A 237 9.76 30.21 -16.44
N LEU A 238 10.27 30.43 -17.64
CA LEU A 238 11.53 29.85 -18.11
C LEU A 238 12.66 30.86 -18.00
N SER A 239 13.72 30.50 -17.27
CA SER A 239 14.89 31.37 -17.05
C SER A 239 16.13 30.94 -17.86
N GLY A 240 16.05 29.79 -18.54
CA GLY A 240 17.21 29.08 -19.10
C GLY A 240 18.03 28.30 -18.06
N GLY A 241 17.64 28.33 -16.78
CA GLY A 241 18.29 27.59 -15.71
C GLY A 241 17.80 26.14 -15.59
N LEU A 242 18.66 25.27 -15.04
CA LEU A 242 18.40 23.84 -14.87
C LEU A 242 17.06 23.53 -14.19
N ASP A 243 16.71 24.28 -13.13
CA ASP A 243 15.49 24.04 -12.36
C ASP A 243 14.23 24.27 -13.20
N SER A 244 14.15 25.41 -13.91
CA SER A 244 12.99 25.71 -14.76
C SER A 244 12.89 24.74 -15.94
N SER A 245 14.02 24.28 -16.47
CA SER A 245 14.06 23.27 -17.53
C SER A 245 13.59 21.91 -17.05
N LEU A 246 13.98 21.49 -15.84
CA LEU A 246 13.51 20.25 -15.23
C LEU A 246 12.02 20.30 -14.90
N VAL A 247 11.52 21.42 -14.36
CA VAL A 247 10.08 21.61 -14.10
C VAL A 247 9.28 21.56 -15.40
N ALA A 248 9.79 22.15 -16.49
CA ALA A 248 9.17 22.07 -17.80
C ALA A 248 9.13 20.62 -18.32
N ALA A 249 10.23 19.86 -18.19
CA ALA A 249 10.27 18.45 -18.58
C ALA A 249 9.24 17.61 -17.80
N ILE A 250 9.19 17.76 -16.47
CA ILE A 250 8.21 17.09 -15.61
C ILE A 250 6.78 17.44 -16.03
N ALA A 251 6.49 18.72 -16.29
CA ALA A 251 5.17 19.16 -16.70
C ALA A 251 4.76 18.59 -18.06
N VAL A 252 5.70 18.50 -19.01
CA VAL A 252 5.47 17.90 -20.33
C VAL A 252 5.19 16.40 -20.21
N ASP A 253 5.96 15.68 -19.41
CA ASP A 253 5.72 14.24 -19.17
C ASP A 253 4.41 13.99 -18.42
N ALA A 254 4.06 14.90 -17.50
CA ALA A 254 2.82 14.80 -16.73
C ALA A 254 1.57 15.13 -17.55
N LEU A 255 1.63 16.10 -18.48
CA LEU A 255 0.44 16.72 -19.08
C LEU A 255 0.42 16.68 -20.62
N GLY A 256 1.55 16.39 -21.26
CA GLY A 256 1.77 16.55 -22.70
C GLY A 256 2.18 17.98 -23.07
N ALA A 257 3.06 18.11 -24.07
CA ALA A 257 3.66 19.38 -24.47
C ALA A 257 2.63 20.47 -24.84
N ASP A 258 1.52 20.10 -25.48
CA ASP A 258 0.44 21.03 -25.89
C ASP A 258 -0.25 21.73 -24.69
N ASN A 259 -0.05 21.20 -23.49
CA ASN A 259 -0.65 21.69 -22.25
C ASN A 259 0.34 22.48 -21.37
N VAL A 260 1.57 22.71 -21.83
CA VAL A 260 2.60 23.44 -21.10
C VAL A 260 2.97 24.72 -21.85
N VAL A 261 2.80 25.88 -21.20
CA VAL A 261 3.16 27.18 -21.76
C VAL A 261 4.38 27.74 -21.04
N GLY A 262 5.51 27.81 -21.73
CA GLY A 262 6.72 28.45 -21.23
C GLY A 262 6.72 29.96 -21.49
N VAL A 263 7.09 30.76 -20.49
CA VAL A 263 7.20 32.22 -20.59
C VAL A 263 8.58 32.68 -20.14
N SER A 264 9.38 33.24 -21.04
CA SER A 264 10.63 33.92 -20.68
C SER A 264 10.37 35.38 -20.33
N MET A 265 10.89 35.83 -19.18
CA MET A 265 10.69 37.20 -18.67
C MET A 265 12.05 37.89 -18.38
N PRO A 266 12.81 38.28 -19.41
CA PRO A 266 14.14 38.84 -19.23
C PRO A 266 14.12 40.25 -18.64
N SER A 267 15.15 40.56 -17.85
CA SER A 267 15.44 41.91 -17.38
C SER A 267 16.58 42.57 -18.18
N ARG A 268 16.85 43.85 -17.89
CA ARG A 268 18.01 44.57 -18.44
C ARG A 268 19.37 43.95 -18.08
N TYR A 269 19.42 43.06 -17.08
CA TYR A 269 20.62 42.36 -16.63
C TYR A 269 20.69 40.89 -17.08
N SER A 270 19.67 40.39 -17.79
CA SER A 270 19.64 38.99 -18.24
C SER A 270 20.70 38.75 -19.32
N SER A 271 21.49 37.69 -19.14
CA SER A 271 22.51 37.28 -20.10
C SER A 271 21.89 36.86 -21.44
N PRO A 272 22.63 36.92 -22.56
CA PRO A 272 22.16 36.43 -23.85
C PRO A 272 21.81 34.93 -23.83
N GLY A 273 22.58 34.10 -23.11
CA GLY A 273 22.34 32.66 -22.99
C GLY A 273 21.00 32.34 -22.32
N SER A 274 20.62 33.10 -21.28
CA SER A 274 19.32 32.98 -20.61
C SER A 274 18.11 33.37 -21.47
N LYS A 275 18.32 33.97 -22.66
CA LYS A 275 17.26 34.43 -23.57
C LYS A 275 17.07 33.52 -24.78
N SER A 276 18.07 32.72 -25.14
CA SER A 276 18.05 31.83 -26.30
C SER A 276 17.60 30.40 -25.97
N ASP A 277 17.66 30.03 -24.69
CA ASP A 277 17.18 28.74 -24.14
C ASP A 277 15.71 28.83 -23.71
#